data_AF-A0A412G4B8-F1
#
_entry.id   AF-A0A412G4B8-F1
#
_cell.length_a   1.000
_cell.length_b   1.000
_cell.length_c   1.000
_cell.angle_alpha   90.00
_cell.angle_beta   90.00
_cell.angle_gamma   90.00
#
_symmetry.space_group_name_H-M   'P 1'
#
loop_
_entity.id
_entity.type
_entity.pdbx_description
1 polymer ?
#
loop_
_entity_poly.entity_id
_entity_poly.type
_entity_poly.pdbx_seq_one_letter_code
_entity_poly.pdbx_strand_id
1 'polypeptide(L)'
;MMGISESEVFFVKTITCSDRVYYDELLPEEAQAIRQDIQLVHSILHTAYRYLTLKARGIPLPFEESLHKELKRRYHTNDYFPLAALWEAQHQLKADFENHERWKKSLKARVKSVEKKIRKTEKEIQRLDKQLAQLKQKTKLGKQTREDYLEEVQVLRPNRKQLKNQRSQLIFKLNRTQQQLNTANQKMRFTCFGGKKLSRSRTTVYAGNHEAWLEEYRYQRNKTMMIPGRRQGKYSNCLFKYHLEEGVLIYRCSSENREIRLKIQFHANAKELERAVKLPHNTPGKAVAYLLEDHKKYFIIKAVVEMEERELMENKQDGVIGIDINADHIAVSETDR
;
A
#
# COMPACT_ATOMS: atom_id res chain seq x y z
N MET A 1 23.15 3.27 -27.32
CA MET A 1 22.66 3.84 -26.05
C MET A 1 21.48 4.74 -26.38
N MET A 2 20.26 4.23 -26.24
CA MET A 2 19.05 5.05 -26.31
C MET A 2 18.51 5.19 -24.89
N GLY A 3 18.36 6.45 -24.47
CA GLY A 3 17.98 6.84 -23.12
C GLY A 3 16.63 6.23 -22.74
N ILE A 4 16.60 5.71 -21.52
CA ILE A 4 15.37 5.35 -20.83
C ILE A 4 14.64 6.67 -20.60
N SER A 5 13.57 6.92 -21.35
CA SER A 5 12.67 8.02 -21.06
C SER A 5 12.12 7.84 -19.66
N GLU A 6 12.20 8.89 -18.87
CA GLU A 6 11.53 8.98 -17.58
C GLU A 6 10.06 8.62 -17.81
N SER A 7 9.63 7.54 -17.16
CA SER A 7 8.23 7.17 -17.13
C SER A 7 7.53 8.26 -16.33
N GLU A 8 6.89 9.20 -17.01
CA GLU A 8 5.89 10.09 -16.44
C GLU A 8 4.86 9.22 -15.72
N VAL A 9 5.01 9.13 -14.40
CA VAL A 9 3.97 8.60 -13.53
C VAL A 9 2.90 9.69 -13.49
N PHE A 10 1.99 9.69 -14.47
CA PHE A 10 0.76 10.45 -14.40
C PHE A 10 0.03 10.01 -13.13
N PHE A 11 0.10 10.81 -12.07
CA PHE A 11 -0.76 10.64 -10.91
C PHE A 11 -2.15 11.07 -11.33
N VAL A 12 -2.92 10.12 -11.85
CA VAL A 12 -4.34 10.33 -12.14
C VAL A 12 -5.02 10.69 -10.82
N LYS A 13 -5.45 11.94 -10.68
CA LYS A 13 -6.24 12.38 -9.54
C LYS A 13 -7.61 11.73 -9.66
N THR A 14 -8.05 11.03 -8.62
CA THR A 14 -9.36 10.39 -8.60
C THR A 14 -10.22 10.99 -7.50
N ILE A 15 -11.51 11.07 -7.78
CA ILE A 15 -12.52 11.43 -6.80
C ILE A 15 -13.35 10.19 -6.48
N THR A 16 -13.71 10.05 -5.22
CA THR A 16 -14.61 9.00 -4.75
C THR A 16 -15.92 9.60 -4.28
N CYS A 17 -17.02 9.08 -4.81
CA CYS A 17 -18.37 9.34 -4.34
C CYS A 17 -18.84 8.10 -3.60
N SER A 18 -19.41 8.22 -2.40
CA SER A 18 -19.81 7.04 -1.62
C SER A 18 -21.22 7.16 -1.07
N ASP A 19 -21.91 6.04 -1.01
CA ASP A 19 -23.18 5.91 -0.29
C ASP A 19 -23.27 4.54 0.40
N ARG A 20 -24.26 4.39 1.28
CA ARG A 20 -24.51 3.16 2.04
C ARG A 20 -25.81 2.52 1.57
N VAL A 21 -25.80 1.19 1.52
CA VAL A 21 -27.00 0.39 1.32
C VAL A 21 -27.13 -0.55 2.52
N TYR A 22 -28.21 -0.41 3.28
CA TYR A 22 -28.43 -1.23 4.46
C TYR A 22 -28.99 -2.59 4.06
N TYR A 23 -28.73 -3.59 4.88
CA TYR A 23 -29.19 -4.95 4.58
C TYR A 23 -30.71 -5.06 4.64
N ASP A 24 -31.33 -4.29 5.53
CA ASP A 24 -32.78 -4.25 5.70
C ASP A 24 -33.49 -3.62 4.49
N GLU A 25 -32.74 -2.91 3.62
CA GLU A 25 -33.24 -2.34 2.37
C GLU A 25 -33.18 -3.34 1.20
N LEU A 26 -32.52 -4.49 1.39
CA LEU A 26 -32.32 -5.54 0.40
C LEU A 26 -33.09 -6.80 0.80
N LEU A 27 -33.44 -7.62 -0.19
CA LEU A 27 -33.90 -8.97 0.11
C LEU A 27 -32.72 -9.78 0.71
N PRO A 28 -32.94 -10.67 1.69
CA PRO A 28 -31.88 -11.47 2.30
C PRO A 28 -31.03 -12.23 1.27
N GLU A 29 -31.66 -12.72 0.20
CA GLU A 29 -30.99 -13.39 -0.91
C GLU A 29 -30.07 -12.46 -1.71
N GLU A 30 -30.45 -11.19 -1.88
CA GLU A 30 -29.65 -10.19 -2.61
C GLU A 30 -28.41 -9.81 -1.84
N ALA A 31 -28.55 -9.55 -0.53
CA ALA A 31 -27.42 -9.27 0.34
C ALA A 31 -26.44 -10.46 0.39
N GLN A 32 -26.99 -11.69 0.43
CA GLN A 32 -26.18 -12.91 0.40
C GLN A 32 -25.47 -13.12 -0.93
N ALA A 33 -26.15 -12.86 -2.06
CA ALA A 33 -25.56 -12.95 -3.40
C ALA A 33 -24.39 -11.98 -3.57
N ILE A 34 -24.56 -10.73 -3.11
CA ILE A 34 -23.49 -9.72 -3.12
C ILE A 34 -22.29 -10.19 -2.29
N ARG A 35 -22.52 -10.74 -1.09
CA ARG A 35 -21.44 -11.30 -0.25
C ARG A 35 -20.70 -12.45 -0.93
N GLN A 36 -21.44 -13.35 -1.58
CA GLN A 36 -20.86 -14.48 -2.32
C GLN A 36 -19.99 -13.98 -3.47
N ASP A 37 -20.43 -12.95 -4.21
CA ASP A 37 -19.65 -12.35 -5.29
C ASP A 37 -18.36 -11.68 -4.79
N ILE A 38 -18.40 -10.99 -3.65
CA ILE A 38 -17.19 -10.43 -3.03
C ILE A 38 -16.18 -11.55 -2.71
N GLN A 39 -16.65 -12.64 -2.10
CA GLN A 39 -15.81 -13.80 -1.76
C GLN A 39 -15.26 -14.49 -3.02
N LEU A 40 -16.09 -14.61 -4.05
CA LEU A 40 -15.73 -15.18 -5.35
C LEU A 40 -14.60 -14.37 -5.98
N VAL A 41 -14.73 -13.05 -6.09
CA VAL A 41 -13.66 -12.18 -6.64
C VAL A 41 -12.36 -12.36 -5.87
N HIS A 42 -12.41 -12.44 -4.54
CA HIS A 42 -11.21 -12.67 -3.73
C HIS A 42 -10.56 -14.02 -3.98
N SER A 43 -11.39 -15.06 -4.14
CA SER A 43 -10.89 -16.40 -4.46
C SER A 43 -10.17 -16.42 -5.81
N ILE A 44 -10.73 -15.77 -6.82
CA ILE A 44 -10.13 -15.62 -8.16
C ILE A 44 -8.86 -14.77 -8.05
N LEU A 45 -8.89 -13.65 -7.33
CA LEU A 45 -7.76 -12.74 -7.11
C LEU A 45 -6.55 -13.47 -6.51
N HIS A 46 -6.75 -14.28 -5.47
CA HIS A 46 -5.68 -15.06 -4.86
C HIS A 46 -5.05 -16.05 -5.85
N THR A 47 -5.88 -16.72 -6.65
CA THR A 47 -5.43 -17.67 -7.67
C THR A 47 -4.70 -16.97 -8.80
N ALA A 48 -5.26 -15.87 -9.31
CA ALA A 48 -4.67 -15.04 -10.36
C ALA A 48 -3.30 -14.51 -9.91
N TYR A 49 -3.23 -13.91 -8.72
CA TYR A 49 -1.99 -13.40 -8.13
C TYR A 49 -0.95 -14.51 -7.96
N ARG A 50 -1.34 -15.70 -7.46
CA ARG A 50 -0.44 -16.85 -7.38
C ARG A 50 0.15 -17.20 -8.75
N TYR A 51 -0.66 -17.35 -9.79
CA TYR A 51 -0.16 -17.67 -11.13
C TYR A 51 0.72 -16.57 -11.71
N LEU A 52 0.35 -15.30 -11.52
CA LEU A 52 1.20 -14.18 -11.94
C LEU A 52 2.56 -14.19 -11.22
N THR A 53 2.61 -14.54 -9.93
CA THR A 53 3.87 -14.65 -9.18
C THR A 53 4.73 -15.83 -9.63
N LEU A 54 4.11 -16.94 -10.03
CA LEU A 54 4.83 -18.10 -10.60
C LEU A 54 5.45 -17.72 -11.95
N LYS A 55 4.66 -17.07 -12.81
CA LYS A 55 5.13 -16.55 -14.10
C LYS A 55 6.28 -15.56 -13.92
N ALA A 56 6.17 -14.64 -12.94
CA ALA A 56 7.23 -13.68 -12.61
C ALA A 56 8.52 -14.35 -12.11
N ARG A 57 8.45 -15.59 -11.60
CA ARG A 57 9.62 -16.39 -11.19
C ARG A 57 10.16 -17.28 -12.32
N GLY A 58 9.61 -17.20 -13.53
CA GLY A 58 9.97 -18.07 -14.65
C GLY A 58 9.45 -19.49 -14.51
N ILE A 59 8.49 -19.75 -13.61
CA ILE A 59 7.87 -21.07 -13.46
C ILE A 59 6.74 -21.17 -14.51
N PRO A 60 6.74 -22.20 -15.37
CA PRO A 60 5.70 -22.37 -16.38
C PRO A 60 4.33 -22.60 -15.74
N LEU A 61 3.29 -22.11 -16.41
CA LEU A 61 1.91 -22.31 -15.98
C LEU A 61 1.43 -23.70 -16.43
N PRO A 62 0.52 -24.36 -15.68
CA PRO A 62 0.06 -25.71 -15.99
C PRO A 62 -1.02 -25.75 -17.10
N PHE A 63 -1.15 -24.69 -17.89
CA PHE A 63 -2.17 -24.55 -18.92
C PHE A 63 -1.63 -23.68 -20.08
N GLU A 64 -2.13 -23.95 -21.29
CA GLU A 64 -1.73 -23.25 -22.52
C GLU A 64 -2.62 -22.04 -22.81
N GLU A 65 -3.88 -22.07 -22.36
CA GLU A 65 -4.81 -20.97 -22.56
C GLU A 65 -4.40 -19.71 -21.78
N SER A 66 -4.97 -18.56 -22.18
CA SER A 66 -4.79 -17.33 -21.42
C SER A 66 -5.34 -17.46 -19.99
N LEU A 67 -4.65 -16.87 -19.01
CA LEU A 67 -5.02 -16.92 -17.58
C LEU A 67 -6.48 -16.53 -17.31
N HIS A 68 -7.06 -15.58 -18.06
CA HIS A 68 -8.47 -15.20 -17.88
C HIS A 68 -9.44 -16.34 -18.23
N LYS A 69 -9.18 -17.10 -19.31
CA LYS A 69 -10.01 -18.24 -19.72
C LYS A 69 -9.92 -19.37 -18.70
N GLU A 70 -8.71 -19.61 -18.19
CA GLU A 70 -8.51 -20.59 -17.12
C GLU A 70 -9.30 -20.24 -15.86
N LEU A 71 -9.24 -18.97 -15.44
CA LEU A 71 -9.99 -18.49 -14.28
C LEU A 71 -11.50 -18.59 -14.51
N LYS A 72 -11.99 -18.23 -15.69
CA LYS A 72 -13.40 -18.38 -16.07
C LYS A 72 -13.84 -19.84 -15.98
N ARG A 73 -13.06 -20.76 -16.56
CA ARG A 73 -13.31 -22.21 -16.56
C ARG A 73 -13.36 -22.76 -15.14
N ARG A 74 -12.39 -22.37 -14.30
CA ARG A 74 -12.23 -22.88 -12.93
C ARG A 74 -13.32 -22.44 -11.96
N TYR A 75 -13.82 -21.22 -12.12
CA TYR A 75 -14.77 -20.62 -11.18
C TYR A 75 -16.20 -20.58 -11.71
N HIS A 76 -16.44 -21.04 -12.94
CA HIS A 76 -17.76 -21.08 -13.58
C HIS A 76 -18.47 -19.72 -13.57
N THR A 77 -17.75 -18.66 -13.92
CA THR A 77 -18.26 -17.26 -13.87
C THR A 77 -18.40 -16.66 -15.26
N ASN A 78 -18.99 -15.46 -15.30
CA ASN A 78 -18.91 -14.59 -16.48
C ASN A 78 -17.46 -14.08 -16.73
N ASP A 79 -17.24 -13.40 -17.85
CA ASP A 79 -15.91 -12.87 -18.23
C ASP A 79 -15.45 -11.71 -17.33
N TYR A 80 -16.36 -10.99 -16.70
CA TYR A 80 -16.06 -9.74 -16.01
C TYR A 80 -15.41 -9.93 -14.65
N PHE A 81 -15.88 -10.90 -13.85
CA PHE A 81 -15.29 -11.17 -12.53
C PHE A 81 -13.81 -11.62 -12.60
N PRO A 82 -13.42 -12.57 -13.48
CA PRO A 82 -12.02 -12.93 -13.67
C PRO A 82 -11.17 -11.77 -14.16
N LEU A 83 -11.68 -10.94 -15.06
CA LEU A 83 -10.95 -9.77 -15.56
C LEU A 83 -10.75 -8.72 -14.47
N ALA A 84 -11.75 -8.46 -13.63
CA ALA A 84 -11.64 -7.55 -12.50
C ALA A 84 -10.58 -8.02 -11.49
N ALA A 85 -10.66 -9.28 -11.06
CA ALA A 85 -9.69 -9.88 -10.15
C ALA A 85 -8.27 -9.93 -10.76
N LEU A 86 -8.15 -10.22 -12.06
CA LEU A 86 -6.87 -10.25 -12.76
C LEU A 86 -6.25 -8.85 -12.83
N TRP A 87 -7.06 -7.83 -13.13
CA TRP A 87 -6.63 -6.43 -13.13
C TRP A 87 -6.07 -6.05 -11.77
N GLU A 88 -6.79 -6.35 -10.68
CA GLU A 88 -6.32 -6.08 -9.33
C GLU A 88 -5.03 -6.85 -9.00
N ALA A 89 -4.96 -8.14 -9.36
CA ALA A 89 -3.78 -8.97 -9.15
C ALA A 89 -2.53 -8.41 -9.86
N GLN A 90 -2.70 -7.91 -11.09
CA GLN A 90 -1.61 -7.28 -11.85
C GLN A 90 -1.13 -5.98 -11.19
N HIS A 91 -2.04 -5.15 -10.69
CA HIS A 91 -1.69 -3.91 -10.00
C HIS A 91 -0.99 -4.18 -8.68
N GLN A 92 -1.46 -5.17 -7.91
CA GLN A 92 -0.79 -5.61 -6.68
C GLN A 92 0.62 -6.15 -6.97
N LEU A 93 0.79 -6.96 -8.03
CA LEU A 93 2.10 -7.44 -8.42
C LEU A 93 3.05 -6.30 -8.83
N LYS A 94 2.55 -5.32 -9.61
CA LYS A 94 3.32 -4.13 -9.98
C LYS A 94 3.75 -3.34 -8.73
N ALA A 95 2.83 -3.10 -7.80
CA ALA A 95 3.12 -2.44 -6.54
C ALA A 95 4.18 -3.19 -5.73
N ASP A 96 4.15 -4.52 -5.71
CA ASP A 96 5.17 -5.32 -5.04
C ASP A 96 6.55 -5.14 -5.66
N PHE A 97 6.65 -5.10 -7.00
CA PHE A 97 7.92 -4.85 -7.68
C PHE A 97 8.50 -3.49 -7.30
N GLU A 98 7.66 -2.44 -7.35
CA GLU A 98 8.06 -1.09 -6.98
C GLU A 98 8.49 -1.00 -5.51
N ASN A 99 7.71 -1.59 -4.61
CA ASN A 99 8.01 -1.63 -3.17
C ASN A 99 9.32 -2.39 -2.90
N HIS A 100 9.56 -3.50 -3.61
CA HIS A 100 10.78 -4.28 -3.48
C HIS A 100 12.01 -3.47 -3.92
N GLU A 101 11.93 -2.77 -5.04
CA GLU A 101 13.02 -1.91 -5.53
C GLU A 101 13.26 -0.69 -4.62
N ARG A 102 12.19 -0.05 -4.12
CA ARG A 102 12.30 1.00 -3.10
C ARG A 102 12.99 0.49 -1.83
N TRP A 103 12.63 -0.71 -1.38
CA TRP A 103 13.24 -1.34 -0.21
C TRP A 103 14.73 -1.63 -0.43
N LYS A 104 15.12 -2.17 -1.59
CA LYS A 104 16.54 -2.35 -1.97
C LYS A 104 17.32 -1.03 -1.95
N LYS A 105 16.77 0.03 -2.55
CA LYS A 105 17.39 1.36 -2.55
C LYS A 105 17.60 1.87 -1.12
N SER A 106 16.58 1.75 -0.27
CA SER A 106 16.66 2.11 1.15
C SER A 106 17.74 1.32 1.90
N LEU A 107 17.83 0.00 1.67
CA LEU A 107 18.87 -0.84 2.27
C LEU A 107 20.27 -0.42 1.82
N LYS A 108 20.50 -0.17 0.52
CA LYS A 108 21.78 0.32 0.00
C LYS A 108 22.18 1.66 0.64
N ALA A 109 21.24 2.59 0.78
CA ALA A 109 21.47 3.87 1.45
C ALA A 109 21.84 3.69 2.93
N ARG A 110 21.14 2.77 3.63
CA ARG A 110 21.44 2.43 5.03
C ARG A 110 22.83 1.82 5.20
N VAL A 111 23.24 0.91 4.30
CA VAL A 111 24.60 0.33 4.31
C VAL A 111 25.64 1.44 4.23
N LYS A 112 25.56 2.32 3.21
CA LYS A 112 26.49 3.45 3.05
C LYS A 112 26.52 4.38 4.26
N SER A 113 25.35 4.67 4.85
CA SER A 113 25.24 5.51 6.04
C SER A 113 25.93 4.88 7.26
N VAL A 114 25.73 3.58 7.49
CA VAL A 114 26.35 2.85 8.59
C VAL A 114 27.86 2.73 8.40
N GLU A 115 28.34 2.45 7.18
CA GLU A 115 29.77 2.45 6.85
C GLU A 115 30.43 3.80 7.17
N LYS A 116 29.79 4.91 6.79
CA LYS A 116 30.28 6.26 7.10
C LYS A 116 30.38 6.49 8.62
N LYS A 117 29.40 5.99 9.40
CA LYS A 117 29.42 6.07 10.87
C LYS A 117 30.55 5.24 11.46
N ILE A 118 30.75 4.01 10.99
CA ILE A 118 31.87 3.15 11.42
C ILE A 118 33.20 3.87 11.19
N ARG A 119 33.44 4.40 9.98
CA ARG A 119 34.66 5.15 9.66
C ARG A 119 34.88 6.35 10.57
N LYS A 120 33.82 7.08 10.95
CA LYS A 120 33.91 8.22 11.87
C LYS A 120 34.31 7.75 13.28
N THR A 121 33.62 6.73 13.81
CA THR A 121 33.93 6.15 15.13
C THR A 121 35.35 5.58 15.18
N GLU A 122 35.82 4.95 14.09
CA GLU A 122 37.21 4.45 14.01
C GLU A 122 38.24 5.57 14.07
N LYS A 123 38.01 6.70 13.38
CA LYS A 123 38.88 7.88 13.47
C LYS A 123 38.92 8.46 14.88
N GLU A 124 37.79 8.48 15.59
CA GLU A 124 37.73 8.93 16.98
C GLU A 124 38.48 7.98 17.93
N ILE A 125 38.34 6.66 17.75
CA ILE A 125 39.12 5.67 18.49
C ILE A 125 40.62 5.87 18.24
N GLN A 126 41.04 6.08 16.99
CA GLN A 126 42.45 6.33 16.65
C GLN A 126 42.98 7.62 17.30
N ARG A 127 42.17 8.67 17.42
CA ARG A 127 42.56 9.90 18.14
C ARG A 127 42.79 9.63 19.62
N LEU A 128 41.88 8.92 20.28
CA LEU A 128 42.05 8.53 21.68
C LEU A 128 43.25 7.59 21.89
N ASP A 129 43.49 6.64 20.97
CA ASP A 129 44.65 5.75 21.04
C ASP A 129 45.97 6.54 20.94
N LYS A 130 46.03 7.60 20.12
CA LYS A 130 47.19 8.51 20.04
C LYS A 130 47.41 9.29 21.33
N GLN A 131 46.35 9.87 21.92
CA GLN A 131 46.44 10.58 23.20
C GLN A 131 46.91 9.65 24.33
N LEU A 132 46.33 8.45 24.42
CA LEU A 132 46.76 7.43 25.38
C LEU A 132 48.22 7.01 25.17
N ALA A 133 48.71 6.96 23.93
CA ALA A 133 50.12 6.65 23.65
C ALA A 133 51.06 7.77 24.11
N GLN A 134 50.67 9.04 23.93
CA GLN A 134 51.43 10.19 24.42
C GLN A 134 51.53 10.20 25.95
N LEU A 135 50.41 9.97 26.65
CA LEU A 135 50.40 9.86 28.12
C LEU A 135 51.29 8.71 28.60
N LYS A 136 51.24 7.54 27.96
CA LYS A 136 52.15 6.43 28.25
C LYS A 136 53.62 6.79 28.06
N GLN A 137 53.96 7.59 27.04
CA GLN A 137 55.34 8.06 26.85
C GLN A 137 55.77 9.01 27.98
N LYS A 138 54.92 9.96 28.39
CA LYS A 138 55.20 10.82 29.54
C LYS A 138 55.44 10.01 30.83
N THR A 139 54.62 8.97 31.06
CA THR A 139 54.81 8.05 32.19
C THR A 139 56.16 7.36 32.15
N LYS A 140 56.58 6.84 30.99
CA LYS A 140 57.90 6.19 30.83
C LYS A 140 59.07 7.15 31.10
N LEU A 141 58.89 8.44 30.81
CA LEU A 141 59.89 9.49 31.05
C LEU A 141 59.87 10.02 32.50
N GLY A 142 58.99 9.51 33.37
CA GLY A 142 58.84 9.97 34.75
C GLY A 142 58.20 11.36 34.89
N LYS A 143 57.60 11.91 33.82
CA LYS A 143 57.05 13.28 33.76
C LYS A 143 55.53 13.33 33.90
N GLN A 144 54.91 12.31 34.48
CA GLN A 144 53.45 12.22 34.58
C GLN A 144 52.93 13.06 35.75
N THR A 145 51.92 13.90 35.49
CA THR A 145 51.21 14.65 36.53
C THR A 145 49.99 13.87 37.05
N ARG A 146 49.45 14.28 38.21
CA ARG A 146 48.21 13.73 38.76
C ARG A 146 47.02 13.93 37.82
N GLU A 147 46.98 15.08 37.14
CA GLU A 147 45.93 15.43 36.16
C GLU A 147 45.99 14.54 34.92
N ASP A 148 47.20 14.32 34.37
CA ASP A 148 47.43 13.40 33.24
C ASP A 148 46.90 11.98 33.58
N TYR A 149 47.11 11.52 34.81
CA TYR A 149 46.61 10.21 35.27
C TYR A 149 45.07 10.17 35.39
N LEU A 150 44.46 11.20 35.98
CA LEU A 150 43.01 11.29 36.13
C LEU A 150 42.31 11.35 34.76
N GLU A 151 42.85 12.13 33.81
CA GLU A 151 42.35 12.21 32.44
C GLU A 151 42.42 10.84 31.72
N GLU A 152 43.53 10.12 31.88
CA GLU A 152 43.70 8.78 31.30
C GLU A 152 42.62 7.81 31.80
N VAL A 153 42.44 7.74 33.13
CA VAL A 153 41.62 6.72 33.79
C VAL A 153 40.13 7.06 33.75
N GLN A 154 39.76 8.31 33.99
CA GLN A 154 38.36 8.72 34.11
C GLN A 154 37.72 9.10 32.77
N VAL A 155 38.50 9.61 31.81
CA VAL A 155 37.96 10.17 30.56
C VAL A 155 38.36 9.31 29.36
N LEU A 156 39.65 9.18 29.07
CA LEU A 156 40.12 8.60 27.81
C LEU A 156 39.83 7.09 27.72
N ARG A 157 40.14 6.32 28.78
CA ARG A 157 39.90 4.87 28.81
C ARG A 157 38.41 4.51 28.75
N PRO A 158 37.50 5.13 29.54
CA PRO A 158 36.07 4.88 29.44
C PRO A 158 35.48 5.27 28.08
N ASN A 159 35.83 6.44 27.56
CA ASN A 159 35.36 6.90 26.23
C ASN A 159 35.81 5.95 25.12
N ARG A 160 37.06 5.50 25.16
CA ARG A 160 37.56 4.50 24.22
C ARG A 160 36.79 3.18 24.29
N LYS A 161 36.48 2.70 25.50
CA LYS A 161 35.67 1.49 25.70
C LYS A 161 34.27 1.67 25.10
N GLN A 162 33.63 2.81 25.37
CA GLN A 162 32.32 3.16 24.81
C GLN A 162 32.34 3.20 23.28
N LEU A 163 33.31 3.90 22.66
CA LEU A 163 33.43 3.98 21.20
C LEU A 163 33.70 2.60 20.56
N LYS A 164 34.50 1.74 21.20
CA LYS A 164 34.70 0.36 20.73
C LYS A 164 33.42 -0.46 20.76
N ASN A 165 32.62 -0.30 21.82
CA ASN A 165 31.30 -0.94 21.91
C ASN A 165 30.35 -0.41 20.84
N GLN A 166 30.29 0.90 20.64
CA GLN A 166 29.48 1.52 19.58
C GLN A 166 29.91 1.02 18.18
N ARG A 167 31.22 0.94 17.91
CA ARG A 167 31.75 0.36 16.67
C ARG A 167 31.28 -1.09 16.47
N SER A 168 31.36 -1.92 17.51
CA SER A 168 30.88 -3.31 17.46
C SER A 168 29.39 -3.40 17.12
N GLN A 169 28.55 -2.57 17.76
CA GLN A 169 27.12 -2.50 17.46
C GLN A 169 26.83 -2.03 16.02
N LEU A 170 27.61 -1.06 15.53
CA LEU A 170 27.51 -0.58 14.15
C LEU A 170 27.90 -1.66 13.13
N ILE A 171 28.96 -2.44 13.40
CA ILE A 171 29.37 -3.59 12.57
C ILE A 171 28.27 -4.65 12.56
N PHE A 172 27.69 -4.98 13.71
CA PHE A 172 26.56 -5.91 13.78
C PHE A 172 25.37 -5.42 12.93
N LYS A 173 25.05 -4.13 13.04
CA LYS A 173 24.00 -3.50 12.22
C LYS A 173 24.32 -3.53 10.72
N LEU A 174 25.59 -3.30 10.35
CA LEU A 174 26.05 -3.39 8.96
C LEU A 174 25.84 -4.80 8.42
N ASN A 175 26.33 -5.82 9.12
CA ASN A 175 26.21 -7.22 8.73
C ASN A 175 24.74 -7.64 8.55
N ARG A 176 23.87 -7.26 9.50
CA ARG A 176 22.43 -7.53 9.40
C ARG A 176 21.80 -6.84 8.20
N THR A 177 22.16 -5.57 7.95
CA THR A 177 21.60 -4.81 6.81
C THR A 177 22.10 -5.37 5.48
N GLN A 178 23.37 -5.79 5.41
CA GLN A 178 23.95 -6.43 4.23
C GLN A 178 23.31 -7.79 3.95
N GLN A 179 23.06 -8.60 4.99
CA GLN A 179 22.31 -9.84 4.87
C GLN A 179 20.91 -9.59 4.30
N GLN A 180 20.19 -8.58 4.81
CA GLN A 180 18.88 -8.20 4.27
C GLN A 180 18.95 -7.79 2.79
N LEU A 181 19.98 -7.04 2.40
CA LEU A 181 20.19 -6.64 1.01
C LEU A 181 20.50 -7.86 0.12
N ASN A 182 21.33 -8.78 0.57
CA ASN A 182 21.64 -10.01 -0.14
C ASN A 182 20.39 -10.87 -0.34
N THR A 183 19.57 -11.05 0.70
CA THR A 183 18.28 -11.75 0.59
C THR A 183 17.34 -11.04 -0.39
N ALA A 184 17.28 -9.70 -0.35
CA ALA A 184 16.46 -8.93 -1.28
C ALA A 184 16.94 -9.09 -2.74
N ASN A 185 18.24 -9.19 -2.98
CA ASN A 185 18.79 -9.43 -4.31
C ASN A 185 18.51 -10.84 -4.83
N GLN A 186 18.51 -11.84 -3.94
CA GLN A 186 18.25 -13.23 -4.31
C GLN A 186 16.76 -13.51 -4.60
N LYS A 187 15.86 -12.96 -3.77
CA LYS A 187 14.44 -13.28 -3.84
C LYS A 187 13.57 -12.07 -3.55
N MET A 188 12.65 -11.83 -4.47
CA MET A 188 11.56 -10.88 -4.27
C MET A 188 10.56 -11.40 -3.24
N ARG A 189 10.11 -10.50 -2.37
CA ARG A 189 9.00 -10.75 -1.44
C ARG A 189 7.71 -10.32 -2.13
N PHE A 190 6.73 -11.20 -2.08
CA PHE A 190 5.41 -11.00 -2.65
C PHE A 190 4.42 -10.74 -1.51
N THR A 191 3.37 -10.01 -1.80
CA THR A 191 2.30 -9.75 -0.85
C THR A 191 1.68 -11.07 -0.37
N CYS A 192 1.51 -11.16 0.95
CA CYS A 192 0.68 -12.18 1.58
C CYS A 192 -0.67 -11.54 1.89
N PHE A 193 -1.75 -12.17 1.44
CA PHE A 193 -3.08 -11.66 1.69
C PHE A 193 -3.50 -11.84 3.15
N GLY A 194 -3.99 -10.76 3.74
CA GLY A 194 -4.44 -10.69 5.13
C GLY A 194 -3.53 -9.85 6.03
N GLY A 195 -4.15 -9.24 7.04
CA GLY A 195 -3.47 -8.32 7.94
C GLY A 195 -2.50 -9.04 8.89
N LYS A 196 -1.25 -8.56 8.97
CA LYS A 196 -0.23 -9.06 9.90
C LYS A 196 -0.70 -9.03 11.37
N LYS A 197 -1.46 -7.99 11.75
CA LYS A 197 -2.02 -7.83 13.10
C LYS A 197 -2.93 -8.99 13.46
N LEU A 198 -3.89 -9.29 12.59
CA LEU A 198 -4.85 -10.37 12.79
C LEU A 198 -4.16 -11.76 12.68
N SER A 199 -3.18 -11.91 11.79
CA SER A 199 -2.38 -13.15 11.74
C SER A 199 -1.65 -13.44 13.06
N ARG A 200 -1.12 -12.42 13.73
CA ARG A 200 -0.43 -12.57 15.03
C ARG A 200 -1.38 -12.80 16.19
N SER A 201 -2.61 -12.29 16.14
CA SER A 201 -3.57 -12.45 17.24
C SER A 201 -4.11 -13.87 17.40
N ARG A 202 -3.84 -14.75 16.41
CA ARG A 202 -4.23 -16.17 16.43
C ARG A 202 -3.80 -16.90 17.71
N THR A 203 -2.61 -16.60 18.22
CA THR A 203 -2.02 -17.29 19.37
C THR A 203 -2.15 -16.50 20.68
N THR A 204 -2.81 -15.34 20.65
CA THR A 204 -2.99 -14.47 21.83
C THR A 204 -4.46 -14.24 22.10
N VAL A 205 -5.09 -13.30 21.36
CA VAL A 205 -6.50 -12.91 21.54
C VAL A 205 -7.46 -14.07 21.24
N TYR A 206 -7.11 -14.89 20.25
CA TYR A 206 -7.92 -16.04 19.83
C TYR A 206 -7.35 -17.37 20.30
N ALA A 207 -6.52 -17.37 21.35
CA ALA A 207 -6.01 -18.61 21.94
C ALA A 207 -7.19 -19.48 22.39
N GLY A 208 -7.25 -20.73 21.93
CA GLY A 208 -8.34 -21.66 22.22
C GLY A 208 -9.59 -21.51 21.33
N ASN A 209 -9.68 -20.50 20.46
CA ASN A 209 -10.80 -20.35 19.52
C ASN A 209 -10.29 -20.05 18.10
N HIS A 210 -9.78 -21.09 17.45
CA HIS A 210 -9.21 -21.00 16.11
C HIS A 210 -10.25 -20.68 15.03
N GLU A 211 -11.49 -21.17 15.20
CA GLU A 211 -12.55 -21.02 14.21
C GLU A 211 -13.02 -19.56 14.11
N ALA A 212 -13.27 -18.90 15.24
CA ALA A 212 -13.63 -17.49 15.26
C ALA A 212 -12.52 -16.60 14.66
N TRP A 213 -11.25 -16.96 14.91
CA TRP A 213 -10.13 -16.28 14.26
C TRP A 213 -10.14 -16.46 12.74
N LEU A 214 -10.37 -17.70 12.28
CA LEU A 214 -10.35 -18.04 10.86
C LEU A 214 -11.48 -17.33 10.11
N GLU A 215 -12.66 -17.25 10.70
CA GLU A 215 -13.81 -16.53 10.16
C GLU A 215 -13.51 -15.03 10.03
N GLU A 216 -13.07 -14.38 11.11
CA GLU A 216 -12.73 -12.96 11.08
C GLU A 216 -11.55 -12.68 10.14
N TYR A 217 -10.57 -13.58 10.06
CA TYR A 217 -9.43 -13.48 9.14
C TYR A 217 -9.87 -13.57 7.67
N ARG A 218 -10.80 -14.46 7.35
CA ARG A 218 -11.38 -14.58 6.01
C ARG A 218 -12.25 -13.38 5.67
N TYR A 219 -13.07 -12.92 6.61
CA TYR A 219 -13.91 -11.74 6.44
C TYR A 219 -13.06 -10.49 6.18
N GLN A 220 -12.07 -10.17 7.01
CA GLN A 220 -11.23 -8.99 6.80
C GLN A 220 -10.42 -9.03 5.50
N ARG A 221 -10.11 -10.23 5.00
CA ARG A 221 -9.47 -10.42 3.70
C ARG A 221 -10.41 -10.21 2.52
N ASN A 222 -11.67 -10.56 2.68
CA ASN A 222 -12.65 -10.67 1.61
C ASN A 222 -13.86 -9.74 1.85
N LYS A 223 -13.65 -8.58 2.46
CA LYS A 223 -14.75 -7.64 2.75
C LYS A 223 -14.95 -6.59 1.67
N THR A 224 -14.02 -6.45 0.73
CA THR A 224 -14.10 -5.43 -0.33
C THR A 224 -14.15 -6.08 -1.69
N MET A 225 -14.69 -5.44 -2.72
CA MET A 225 -14.62 -5.91 -4.10
C MET A 225 -14.52 -4.72 -5.03
N MET A 226 -13.47 -4.66 -5.84
CA MET A 226 -13.26 -3.58 -6.81
C MET A 226 -13.56 -4.07 -8.22
N ILE A 227 -14.50 -3.41 -8.88
CA ILE A 227 -14.82 -3.64 -10.28
C ILE A 227 -14.31 -2.45 -11.11
N PRO A 228 -13.27 -2.65 -11.95
CA PRO A 228 -12.72 -1.58 -12.75
C PRO A 228 -13.72 -1.08 -13.80
N GLY A 229 -13.68 0.22 -14.07
CA GLY A 229 -14.50 0.85 -15.11
C GLY A 229 -14.02 0.54 -16.53
N ARG A 230 -14.90 0.75 -17.51
CA ARG A 230 -14.59 0.59 -18.94
C ARG A 230 -15.13 1.76 -19.75
N ARG A 231 -14.24 2.43 -20.51
CA ARG A 231 -14.59 3.56 -21.40
C ARG A 231 -15.55 3.16 -22.53
N GLN A 232 -15.50 1.89 -22.94
CA GLN A 232 -16.37 1.31 -23.97
C GLN A 232 -17.78 0.96 -23.46
N GLY A 233 -17.99 0.88 -22.14
CA GLY A 233 -19.28 0.53 -21.57
C GLY A 233 -20.28 1.69 -21.71
N LYS A 234 -21.55 1.38 -22.04
CA LYS A 234 -22.62 2.39 -22.07
C LYS A 234 -22.71 3.14 -20.74
N TYR A 235 -22.69 2.41 -19.63
CA TYR A 235 -22.73 2.94 -18.26
C TYR A 235 -21.34 3.02 -17.62
N SER A 236 -20.28 3.11 -18.43
CA SER A 236 -18.89 3.23 -17.97
C SER A 236 -18.35 2.05 -17.15
N ASN A 237 -19.13 0.97 -17.01
CA ASN A 237 -18.80 -0.30 -16.35
C ASN A 237 -19.59 -1.45 -17.02
N CYS A 238 -19.25 -2.70 -16.72
CA CYS A 238 -19.94 -3.89 -17.24
C CYS A 238 -20.83 -4.61 -16.23
N LEU A 239 -20.53 -4.53 -14.93
CA LEU A 239 -21.34 -5.15 -13.88
C LEU A 239 -22.29 -4.16 -13.20
N PHE A 240 -21.92 -2.87 -13.20
CA PHE A 240 -22.71 -1.81 -12.62
C PHE A 240 -23.31 -0.91 -13.70
N LYS A 241 -24.59 -0.57 -13.55
CA LYS A 241 -25.30 0.41 -14.38
C LYS A 241 -25.93 1.45 -13.47
N TYR A 242 -25.41 2.68 -13.51
CA TYR A 242 -25.96 3.76 -12.71
C TYR A 242 -26.95 4.57 -13.53
N HIS A 243 -28.21 4.61 -13.08
CA HIS A 243 -29.28 5.38 -13.68
C HIS A 243 -29.41 6.71 -12.92
N LEU A 244 -28.90 7.78 -13.55
CA LEU A 244 -28.83 9.12 -12.94
C LEU A 244 -30.20 9.68 -12.57
N GLU A 245 -31.21 9.48 -13.43
CA GLU A 245 -32.55 10.03 -13.27
C GLU A 245 -33.33 9.37 -12.13
N GLU A 246 -33.13 8.06 -11.94
CA GLU A 246 -33.84 7.26 -10.95
C GLU A 246 -33.11 7.19 -9.61
N GLY A 247 -31.81 7.53 -9.55
CA GLY A 247 -30.99 7.32 -8.36
C GLY A 247 -30.84 5.84 -8.00
N VAL A 248 -30.74 4.98 -9.03
CA VAL A 248 -30.65 3.53 -8.87
C VAL A 248 -29.37 3.00 -9.52
N LEU A 249 -28.63 2.21 -8.76
CA LEU A 249 -27.48 1.44 -9.24
C LEU A 249 -27.88 -0.02 -9.42
N ILE A 250 -27.88 -0.49 -10.66
CA ILE A 250 -28.16 -1.89 -10.98
C ILE A 250 -26.84 -2.65 -10.97
N TYR A 251 -26.78 -3.70 -10.15
CA TYR A 251 -25.66 -4.63 -10.06
C TYR A 251 -26.01 -5.97 -10.69
N ARG A 252 -25.20 -6.45 -11.64
CA ARG A 252 -25.32 -7.78 -12.23
C ARG A 252 -24.47 -8.79 -11.44
N CYS A 253 -25.15 -9.72 -10.78
CA CYS A 253 -24.54 -10.77 -9.96
C CYS A 253 -23.85 -11.86 -10.80
N SER A 254 -23.00 -12.69 -10.18
CA SER A 254 -22.44 -13.89 -10.83
C SER A 254 -23.45 -15.02 -10.99
N SER A 255 -24.43 -15.13 -10.10
CA SER A 255 -25.52 -16.10 -10.21
C SER A 255 -26.49 -15.68 -11.33
N GLU A 256 -26.83 -16.61 -12.23
CA GLU A 256 -27.50 -16.40 -13.52
C GLU A 256 -28.48 -15.22 -13.58
N ASN A 257 -28.17 -14.23 -14.43
CA ASN A 257 -29.02 -13.10 -14.85
C ASN A 257 -29.76 -12.31 -13.76
N ARG A 258 -29.39 -12.44 -12.48
CA ARG A 258 -29.98 -11.65 -11.40
C ARG A 258 -29.39 -10.24 -11.41
N GLU A 259 -30.25 -9.26 -11.64
CA GLU A 259 -29.93 -7.84 -11.50
C GLU A 259 -30.50 -7.34 -10.16
N ILE A 260 -29.62 -6.86 -9.28
CA ILE A 260 -29.97 -6.31 -7.97
C ILE A 260 -30.07 -4.80 -8.11
N ARG A 261 -31.20 -4.22 -7.71
CA ARG A 261 -31.45 -2.78 -7.75
C ARG A 261 -31.10 -2.15 -6.42
N LEU A 262 -30.05 -1.34 -6.40
CA LEU A 262 -29.57 -0.66 -5.21
C LEU A 262 -30.01 0.80 -5.28
N LYS A 263 -30.85 1.24 -4.33
CA LYS A 263 -31.23 2.66 -4.20
C LYS A 263 -30.05 3.41 -3.63
N ILE A 264 -29.43 4.28 -4.43
CA ILE A 264 -28.18 4.96 -4.06
C ILE A 264 -28.23 6.39 -4.58
N GLN A 265 -27.92 7.33 -3.70
CA GLN A 265 -27.76 8.73 -4.05
C GLN A 265 -26.35 9.18 -3.64
N PHE A 266 -25.49 9.37 -4.63
CA PHE A 266 -24.17 9.95 -4.39
C PHE A 266 -24.31 11.44 -4.15
N HIS A 267 -24.05 11.91 -2.93
CA HIS A 267 -24.18 13.33 -2.57
C HIS A 267 -22.88 14.10 -2.84
N ALA A 268 -21.76 13.60 -2.30
CA ALA A 268 -20.45 14.22 -2.47
C ALA A 268 -19.93 13.98 -3.90
N ASN A 269 -19.51 15.05 -4.58
CA ASN A 269 -18.91 15.03 -5.92
C ASN A 269 -19.77 14.38 -7.02
N ALA A 270 -21.08 14.33 -6.83
CA ALA A 270 -22.04 13.75 -7.78
C ALA A 270 -21.88 14.28 -9.21
N LYS A 271 -21.58 15.58 -9.36
CA LYS A 271 -21.38 16.25 -10.65
C LYS A 271 -20.27 15.60 -11.49
N GLU A 272 -19.18 15.16 -10.86
CA GLU A 272 -18.04 14.54 -11.55
C GLU A 272 -18.40 13.12 -12.02
N LEU A 273 -19.19 12.39 -11.22
CA LEU A 273 -19.74 11.09 -11.59
C LEU A 273 -20.73 11.22 -12.76
N GLU A 274 -21.63 12.20 -12.70
CA GLU A 274 -22.57 12.51 -13.77
C GLU A 274 -21.84 12.85 -15.08
N ARG A 275 -20.78 13.67 -15.02
CA ARG A 275 -19.93 13.98 -16.17
C ARG A 275 -19.37 12.68 -16.76
N ALA A 276 -18.73 11.85 -15.94
CA ALA A 276 -18.07 10.63 -16.40
C ALA A 276 -19.04 9.66 -17.10
N VAL A 277 -20.26 9.50 -16.58
CA VAL A 277 -21.29 8.64 -17.18
C VAL A 277 -21.83 9.22 -18.50
N LYS A 278 -21.96 10.55 -18.60
CA LYS A 278 -22.47 11.24 -19.81
C LYS A 278 -21.45 11.35 -20.94
N LEU A 279 -20.16 11.10 -20.69
CA LEU A 279 -19.12 11.20 -21.72
C LEU A 279 -19.38 10.26 -22.92
N PRO A 280 -18.94 10.63 -24.14
CA PRO A 280 -19.07 9.79 -25.32
C PRO A 280 -18.36 8.44 -25.21
N HIS A 281 -18.71 7.51 -26.09
CA HIS A 281 -18.08 6.18 -26.12
C HIS A 281 -16.56 6.29 -26.30
N ASN A 282 -15.82 5.56 -25.45
CA ASN A 282 -14.36 5.44 -25.49
C ASN A 282 -13.56 6.74 -25.21
N THR A 283 -14.17 7.74 -24.58
CA THR A 283 -13.45 8.97 -24.16
C THR A 283 -12.63 8.74 -22.88
N PRO A 284 -11.43 9.34 -22.74
CA PRO A 284 -10.72 9.44 -21.45
C PRO A 284 -11.62 10.04 -20.36
N GLY A 285 -11.42 9.67 -19.09
CA GLY A 285 -12.31 10.11 -18.00
C GLY A 285 -13.68 9.43 -17.90
N LYS A 286 -14.14 8.73 -18.96
CA LYS A 286 -15.46 8.06 -18.94
C LYS A 286 -15.56 6.91 -17.93
N ALA A 287 -14.49 6.14 -17.75
CA ALA A 287 -14.53 4.90 -16.98
C ALA A 287 -14.85 5.16 -15.50
N VAL A 288 -15.83 4.44 -14.96
CA VAL A 288 -16.22 4.52 -13.54
C VAL A 288 -15.95 3.17 -12.89
N ALA A 289 -15.03 3.15 -11.93
CA ALA A 289 -14.78 1.98 -11.10
C ALA A 289 -15.71 2.00 -9.89
N TYR A 290 -16.16 0.84 -9.44
CA TYR A 290 -16.97 0.72 -8.24
C TYR A 290 -16.24 -0.15 -7.22
N LEU A 291 -16.12 0.35 -5.99
CA LEU A 291 -15.63 -0.39 -4.85
C LEU A 291 -16.80 -0.66 -3.91
N LEU A 292 -17.04 -1.94 -3.66
CA LEU A 292 -18.04 -2.41 -2.72
C LEU A 292 -17.34 -2.86 -1.44
N GLU A 293 -17.79 -2.39 -0.28
CA GLU A 293 -17.24 -2.78 1.04
C GLU A 293 -18.36 -3.31 1.94
N ASP A 294 -18.23 -4.54 2.42
CA ASP A 294 -19.14 -5.16 3.37
C ASP A 294 -18.76 -4.79 4.81
N HIS A 295 -19.71 -4.18 5.54
CA HIS A 295 -19.59 -3.84 6.97
C HIS A 295 -20.49 -4.70 7.89
N LYS A 296 -20.90 -5.89 7.44
CA LYS A 296 -21.80 -6.84 8.10
C LYS A 296 -23.27 -6.39 8.25
N LYS A 297 -23.51 -5.08 8.39
CA LYS A 297 -24.85 -4.46 8.53
C LYS A 297 -25.31 -3.68 7.30
N TYR A 298 -24.35 -3.18 6.54
CA TYR A 298 -24.57 -2.38 5.33
C TYR A 298 -23.39 -2.59 4.39
N PHE A 299 -23.61 -2.29 3.12
CA PHE A 299 -22.55 -2.15 2.13
C PHE A 299 -22.22 -0.67 1.94
N ILE A 300 -20.95 -0.32 1.84
CA ILE A 300 -20.51 0.97 1.30
C ILE A 300 -20.20 0.77 -0.17
N ILE A 301 -20.83 1.57 -1.03
CA ILE A 301 -20.53 1.58 -2.46
C ILE A 301 -19.85 2.89 -2.77
N LYS A 302 -18.64 2.79 -3.32
CA LYS A 302 -17.85 3.94 -3.75
C LYS A 302 -17.70 3.92 -5.25
N ALA A 303 -18.21 4.95 -5.92
CA ALA A 303 -17.92 5.22 -7.31
C ALA A 303 -16.61 6.04 -7.39
N VAL A 304 -15.63 5.52 -8.12
CA VAL A 304 -14.33 6.15 -8.32
C VAL A 304 -14.26 6.65 -9.76
N VAL A 305 -14.03 7.95 -9.91
CA VAL A 305 -13.95 8.64 -11.19
C VAL A 305 -12.64 9.39 -11.32
N GLU A 306 -12.16 9.49 -12.55
CA GLU A 306 -11.02 10.33 -12.91
C GLU A 306 -11.42 11.80 -12.77
N MET A 307 -10.61 12.56 -12.04
CA MET A 307 -10.80 13.99 -11.83
C MET A 307 -10.12 14.75 -12.96
N GLU A 308 -10.82 15.71 -13.57
CA GLU A 308 -10.18 16.66 -14.45
C GLU A 308 -9.23 17.55 -13.65
N GLU A 309 -8.06 17.84 -14.22
CA GLU A 309 -7.16 18.82 -13.63
C GLU A 309 -7.86 20.18 -13.62
N ARG A 310 -8.25 20.64 -12.43
CA ARG A 310 -8.64 22.02 -12.24
C ARG A 310 -7.39 22.87 -12.31
N GLU A 311 -7.39 23.88 -13.16
CA GLU A 311 -6.40 24.94 -13.10
C GLU A 311 -6.36 25.46 -11.66
N LEU A 312 -5.17 25.47 -11.07
CA LEU A 312 -4.98 26.11 -9.77
C LEU A 312 -5.35 27.57 -9.98
N MET A 313 -6.29 28.10 -9.19
CA MET A 313 -6.56 29.54 -9.22
C MET A 313 -5.29 30.28 -8.80
N GLU A 314 -4.62 30.91 -9.77
CA GLU A 314 -3.41 31.71 -9.55
C GLU A 314 -3.71 33.13 -9.07
N ASN A 315 -4.99 33.44 -8.80
CA ASN A 315 -5.42 34.78 -8.44
C ASN A 315 -4.98 35.10 -7.00
N LYS A 316 -3.77 35.66 -6.86
CA LYS A 316 -3.17 36.14 -5.60
C LYS A 316 -3.72 37.51 -5.14
N GLN A 317 -4.79 38.02 -5.77
CA GLN A 317 -5.32 39.35 -5.51
C GLN A 317 -6.25 39.40 -4.29
N ASP A 318 -6.90 38.28 -3.97
CA ASP A 318 -7.69 38.13 -2.76
C ASP A 318 -6.84 37.30 -1.78
N GLY A 319 -6.49 37.92 -0.65
CA GLY A 319 -5.52 37.35 0.28
C GLY A 319 -5.81 35.90 0.65
N VAL A 320 -4.77 35.09 0.82
CA VAL A 320 -4.94 33.66 1.08
C VAL A 320 -5.22 33.47 2.56
N ILE A 321 -6.34 32.82 2.88
CA ILE A 321 -6.71 32.43 4.24
C ILE A 321 -6.55 30.91 4.39
N GLY A 322 -5.62 30.48 5.24
CA GLY A 322 -5.49 29.09 5.66
C GLY A 322 -6.54 28.78 6.72
N ILE A 323 -7.49 27.90 6.39
CA ILE A 323 -8.52 27.42 7.33
C ILE A 323 -8.23 25.96 7.66
N ASP A 324 -7.98 25.67 8.94
CA ASP A 324 -7.89 24.32 9.47
C ASP A 324 -9.19 23.99 10.21
N ILE A 325 -9.90 22.95 9.74
CA ILE A 325 -11.20 22.53 10.30
C ILE A 325 -11.03 21.17 10.95
N ASN A 326 -11.12 21.16 12.27
CA ASN A 326 -11.26 19.96 13.09
C ASN A 326 -12.69 19.90 13.65
N ALA A 327 -13.14 18.71 14.08
CA ALA A 327 -14.53 18.47 14.50
C ALA A 327 -15.06 19.47 15.55
N ASP A 328 -14.17 19.95 16.45
CA ASP A 328 -14.51 20.88 17.53
C ASP A 328 -13.74 22.22 17.44
N HIS A 329 -13.00 22.48 16.36
CA HIS A 329 -12.15 23.67 16.26
C HIS A 329 -11.95 24.12 14.81
N ILE A 330 -12.17 25.41 14.56
CA ILE A 330 -11.81 26.07 13.30
C ILE A 330 -10.68 27.07 13.62
N ALA A 331 -9.51 26.84 13.05
CA ALA A 331 -8.40 27.80 13.07
C ALA A 331 -8.33 28.51 11.72
N VAL A 332 -8.18 29.83 11.76
CA VAL A 332 -8.07 30.67 10.57
C VAL A 332 -6.77 31.46 10.70
N SER A 333 -5.92 31.39 9.69
CA SER A 333 -4.71 32.21 9.59
C SER A 333 -4.69 32.90 8.24
N GLU A 334 -4.46 34.21 8.24
CA GLU A 334 -4.00 34.89 7.03
C GLU A 334 -2.60 34.37 6.71
N THR A 335 -2.40 33.96 5.46
CA THR A 335 -1.12 33.40 4.98
C THR A 335 -0.25 34.43 4.28
N ASP A 336 -0.76 35.65 4.09
CA ASP A 336 -0.03 36.76 3.52
C ASP A 336 0.77 37.48 4.62
N ARG A 337 2.07 37.21 4.64
CA ARG A 337 3.09 38.00 5.34
C ARG A 337 4.25 38.32 4.42
#